data_AF-A0A7C3Z603-F1
#
_entry.id   AF-A0A7C3Z603-F1
#
_cell.length_a   1.000
_cell.length_b   1.000
_cell.length_c   1.000
_cell.angle_alpha   90.00
_cell.angle_beta   90.00
_cell.angle_gamma   90.00
#
_symmetry.space_group_name_H-M   'P 1'
#
loop_
_entity.id
_entity.type
_entity.pdbx_description
1 polymer ?
#
loop_
_entity_poly.entity_id
_entity_poly.type
_entity_poly.pdbx_seq_one_letter_code
_entity_poly.pdbx_strand_id
1 'polypeptide(L)'
;MIFNPPFILNFQGLELGLEAKTENVFVSHAHFDCITKKSRKTLASKETIDLMKARGVETQKIEKELKAELLNAGHVLGSRQLRVEEDIRKDNPL
;
A
#
# COMPACT_ATOMS: atom_id res chain seq x y z
N MET A 1 22.33 -8.50 5.20
CA MET A 1 20.97 -7.92 5.20
C MET A 1 20.95 -6.87 4.10
N ILE A 2 20.36 -7.17 2.95
CA ILE A 2 20.31 -6.22 1.82
C ILE A 2 19.26 -5.18 2.19
N PHE A 3 19.71 -3.95 2.46
CA PHE A 3 18.83 -2.83 2.73
C PHE A 3 18.30 -2.36 1.37
N ASN A 4 17.21 -2.96 0.90
CA ASN A 4 16.51 -2.41 -0.25
C ASN A 4 15.91 -1.07 0.18
N PRO A 5 16.21 0.03 -0.52
CA PRO A 5 15.56 1.29 -0.23
C PRO A 5 14.04 1.12 -0.34
N PRO A 6 13.26 1.78 0.52
CA PRO A 6 11.81 1.69 0.46
C PRO A 6 11.34 2.15 -0.92
N PHE A 7 10.51 1.35 -1.58
CA PHE A 7 9.88 1.79 -2.81
C PHE A 7 8.75 2.74 -2.44
N ILE A 8 8.87 3.99 -2.87
CA ILE A 8 7.90 5.06 -2.59
C ILE A 8 7.30 5.48 -3.92
N LEU A 9 5.97 5.46 -3.99
CA LEU A 9 5.18 5.91 -5.12
C LEU A 9 4.52 7.25 -4.75
N ASN A 10 4.80 8.29 -5.52
CA ASN A 10 4.04 9.55 -5.45
C ASN A 10 2.93 9.49 -6.48
N PHE A 11 1.67 9.52 -6.03
CA PHE A 11 0.51 9.42 -6.91
C PHE A 11 -0.62 10.32 -6.41
N GLN A 12 -1.18 11.14 -7.30
CA GLN A 12 -2.21 12.14 -6.96
C GLN A 12 -1.84 13.06 -5.79
N GLY A 13 -0.55 13.34 -5.55
CA GLY A 13 -0.09 14.11 -4.38
C GLY A 13 -0.19 13.36 -3.05
N LEU A 14 -0.23 12.03 -3.08
CA LEU A 14 -0.05 11.16 -1.91
C LEU A 14 1.28 10.42 -2.04
N GLU A 15 2.11 10.49 -0.99
CA GLU A 15 3.27 9.62 -0.84
C GLU A 15 2.79 8.26 -0.30
N LEU A 16 2.94 7.21 -1.10
CA LEU A 16 2.52 5.85 -0.79
C LEU A 16 3.73 4.92 -0.77
N GLY A 17 4.11 4.45 0.40
CA GLY A 17 5.15 3.44 0.54
C GLY A 17 4.64 2.04 0.22
N LEU A 18 5.39 1.26 -0.57
CA LEU A 18 5.08 -0.15 -0.81
C LEU A 18 5.81 -1.00 0.23
N GLU A 19 5.07 -1.62 1.15
CA GLU A 19 5.64 -2.38 2.28
C GLU A 19 6.67 -1.57 3.11
N ALA A 20 6.56 -0.24 3.10
CA ALA A 20 7.55 0.67 3.66
C ALA A 20 7.10 1.29 5.00
N LYS A 21 8.02 1.97 5.68
CA LYS A 21 7.77 2.66 6.95
C LYS A 21 7.33 4.12 6.77
N THR A 22 6.32 4.36 5.94
CA THR A 22 5.72 5.68 5.63
C THR A 22 4.39 5.90 6.38
N GLU A 23 3.82 7.11 6.31
CA GLU A 23 2.50 7.42 6.90
C GLU A 23 1.37 6.68 6.17
N ASN A 24 1.38 6.73 4.84
CA ASN A 24 0.48 5.96 3.97
C ASN A 24 1.24 4.77 3.38
N VAL A 25 0.67 3.58 3.52
CA VAL A 25 1.32 2.34 3.09
C VAL A 25 0.36 1.48 2.29
N PHE A 26 0.86 0.93 1.18
CA PHE A 26 0.23 -0.19 0.50
C PHE A 26 0.81 -1.49 1.03
N VAL A 27 -0.07 -2.38 1.47
CA VAL A 27 0.27 -3.73 1.91
C VAL A 27 -0.33 -4.71 0.91
N SER A 28 0.54 -5.38 0.17
CA SER A 28 0.17 -6.34 -0.86
C SER A 28 -0.45 -7.60 -0.27
N HIS A 29 -0.01 -8.04 0.91
CA HIS A 29 -0.55 -9.19 1.64
C HIS A 29 -0.05 -9.21 3.09
N ALA A 30 -0.73 -9.95 3.98
CA ALA A 30 -0.41 -10.01 5.40
C ALA A 30 0.80 -10.92 5.72
N HIS A 31 2.02 -10.51 5.34
CA HIS A 31 3.27 -11.13 5.81
C HIS A 31 3.76 -10.53 7.14
N PHE A 32 4.46 -11.34 7.95
CA PHE A 32 4.96 -10.94 9.28
C PHE A 32 5.95 -9.76 9.20
N ASP A 33 6.71 -9.68 8.11
CA ASP A 33 7.82 -8.73 7.95
C ASP A 33 7.38 -7.30 7.61
N CYS A 34 6.13 -7.12 7.18
CA CYS A 34 5.57 -5.83 6.76
C CYS A 34 4.80 -5.11 7.90
N ILE A 35 4.70 -5.76 9.07
CA ILE A 35 3.81 -5.36 10.15
C ILE A 35 4.62 -4.64 11.25
N THR A 36 4.54 -3.31 11.27
CA THR A 36 4.94 -2.56 12.47
C THR A 36 3.70 -2.32 13.34
N LYS A 37 3.80 -2.48 14.67
CA LYS A 37 2.69 -2.25 15.63
C LYS A 37 2.17 -0.80 15.70
N LYS A 38 2.68 0.11 14.87
CA LYS A 38 2.21 1.49 14.83
C LYS A 38 1.03 1.59 13.86
N SER A 39 -0.04 2.24 14.29
CA SER A 39 -1.17 2.58 13.45
C SER A 39 -0.73 3.43 12.24
N ARG A 40 -1.12 3.02 11.04
CA ARG A 40 -0.80 3.70 9.77
C ARG A 40 -2.01 3.71 8.84
N LYS A 41 -2.05 4.70 7.95
CA LYS A 41 -3.06 4.76 6.89
C LYS A 41 -2.70 3.72 5.84
N THR A 42 -3.54 2.70 5.72
CA THR A 42 -3.24 1.47 4.98
C THR A 42 -4.19 1.29 3.81
N LEU A 43 -3.62 1.03 2.64
CA LEU A 43 -4.32 0.54 1.45
C LEU A 43 -4.02 -0.95 1.31
N ALA A 44 -5.03 -1.79 1.46
CA ALA A 44 -4.91 -3.24 1.31
C ALA A 44 -6.28 -3.86 1.03
N SER A 45 -6.31 -5.16 0.73
CA SER A 45 -7.57 -5.90 0.65
C SER A 45 -8.25 -5.98 2.01
N LYS A 46 -9.56 -6.23 2.02
CA LYS A 46 -10.32 -6.47 3.25
C LYS A 46 -9.73 -7.63 4.05
N GLU A 47 -9.42 -8.74 3.38
CA GLU A 47 -8.87 -9.94 4.01
C GLU A 47 -7.50 -9.67 4.65
N THR A 48 -6.65 -8.89 3.98
CA THR A 48 -5.36 -8.46 4.53
C THR A 48 -5.55 -7.58 5.78
N ILE A 49 -6.48 -6.61 5.75
CA ILE A 49 -6.81 -5.78 6.92
C ILE A 49 -7.35 -6.64 8.07
N ASP A 50 -8.26 -7.57 7.81
CA ASP A 50 -8.86 -8.42 8.82
C ASP A 50 -7.81 -9.35 9.47
N LEU A 51 -6.90 -9.91 8.67
CA LEU A 51 -5.77 -10.71 9.17
C LEU A 51 -4.79 -9.88 10.00
N MET A 52 -4.50 -8.64 9.59
CA MET A 52 -3.66 -7.71 10.36
C MET A 52 -4.30 -7.38 11.71
N LYS A 53 -5.60 -7.06 11.74
CA LYS A 53 -6.35 -6.80 12.98
C LYS A 53 -6.38 -8.02 13.90
N ALA A 54 -6.62 -9.21 13.37
CA ALA A 54 -6.57 -10.46 14.14
C ALA A 54 -5.21 -10.72 14.80
N ARG A 55 -4.13 -10.15 14.23
CA ARG A 55 -2.76 -10.21 14.77
C ARG A 55 -2.41 -9.04 15.71
N GLY A 56 -3.40 -8.21 16.08
CA GLY A 56 -3.20 -7.08 17.00
C GLY A 56 -2.55 -5.85 16.34
N VAL A 57 -2.67 -5.71 15.02
CA VAL A 57 -2.17 -4.56 14.27
C VAL A 57 -3.30 -3.57 14.07
N GLU A 58 -3.10 -2.33 14.48
CA GLU A 58 -4.03 -1.25 14.19
C GLU A 58 -3.78 -0.68 12.80
N THR A 59 -4.85 -0.50 12.02
CA THR A 59 -4.80 0.08 10.68
C THR A 59 -5.82 1.20 10.58
N GLN A 60 -5.42 2.32 9.99
CA GLN A 60 -6.34 3.40 9.60
C GLN A 60 -6.63 3.30 8.10
N LYS A 61 -7.79 3.77 7.67
CA LYS A 61 -8.10 3.89 6.24
C LYS A 61 -7.41 5.15 5.70
N ILE A 62 -6.94 5.11 4.45
CA ILE A 62 -6.59 6.33 3.72
C ILE A 62 -7.90 7.08 3.42
N GLU A 63 -8.07 8.29 3.97
CA GLU A 63 -9.30 9.08 3.82
C GLU A 63 -9.47 9.63 2.39
N LYS A 64 -8.37 9.84 1.69
CA LYS A 64 -8.36 10.30 0.31
C LYS A 64 -8.86 9.21 -0.63
N GLU A 65 -9.85 9.55 -1.45
CA GLU A 65 -10.25 8.69 -2.56
C GLU A 65 -9.14 8.68 -3.62
N LEU A 66 -8.58 7.50 -3.89
CA LEU A 66 -7.49 7.31 -4.85
C LEU A 66 -8.05 6.64 -6.10
N LYS A 67 -7.60 7.09 -7.27
CA LYS A 67 -7.82 6.39 -8.55
C LYS A 67 -6.88 5.18 -8.64
N ALA A 68 -7.05 4.24 -7.72
CA ALA A 68 -6.23 3.06 -7.58
C ALA A 68 -7.13 1.81 -7.55
N GLU A 69 -6.68 0.76 -8.24
CA GLU A 69 -7.35 -0.53 -8.26
C GLU A 69 -6.50 -1.59 -7.55
N LEU A 70 -7.17 -2.44 -6.76
CA LEU A 70 -6.56 -3.59 -6.11
C LEU A 70 -6.91 -4.87 -6.86
N LEU A 71 -5.99 -5.33 -7.70
CA LEU A 71 -6.18 -6.52 -8.52
C LEU A 71 -5.77 -7.77 -7.72
N ASN A 72 -6.41 -8.91 -7.98
CA ASN A 72 -6.01 -10.17 -7.35
C ASN A 72 -4.63 -10.60 -7.86
N ALA A 73 -3.70 -10.90 -6.94
CA ALA A 73 -2.34 -11.29 -7.28
C ALA A 73 -2.14 -12.82 -7.47
N GLY A 74 -3.14 -13.64 -7.13
CA GLY A 74 -3.07 -15.10 -7.27
C GLY A 74 -2.04 -15.80 -6.35
N HIS A 75 -1.61 -15.16 -5.26
CA HIS A 75 -0.56 -15.68 -4.37
C HIS A 75 -1.10 -16.32 -3.08
N VAL A 76 -1.60 -15.52 -2.14
CA VAL A 76 -2.21 -15.95 -0.87
C VAL A 76 -3.54 -15.22 -0.67
N LEU A 77 -4.36 -15.67 0.29
CA LEU A 77 -5.60 -14.99 0.65
C LEU A 77 -5.34 -13.51 0.96
N GLY A 78 -6.12 -12.63 0.33
CA GLY A 78 -5.99 -11.18 0.48
C GLY A 78 -4.84 -10.55 -0.30
N SER A 79 -4.07 -11.33 -1.07
CA SER A 79 -2.98 -10.79 -1.86
C SER A 79 -3.46 -9.95 -3.04
N ARG A 80 -2.96 -8.72 -3.13
CA ARG A 80 -3.32 -7.74 -4.15
C ARG A 80 -2.11 -7.14 -4.83
N GLN A 81 -2.29 -6.83 -6.11
CA GLN A 81 -1.45 -5.90 -6.86
C GLN A 81 -2.09 -4.51 -6.82
N LEU A 82 -1.27 -3.48 -6.76
CA LEU A 82 -1.71 -2.08 -6.87
C LEU A 82 -1.58 -1.64 -8.33
N ARG A 83 -2.70 -1.28 -8.96
CA ARG A 83 -2.73 -0.62 -10.26
C ARG A 83 -3.08 0.85 -10.06
N VAL A 84 -2.20 1.73 -10.51
CA VAL A 84 -2.43 3.17 -10.58
C VAL A 84 -2.20 3.62 -12.02
N GLU A 85 -2.95 4.61 -12.46
CA GLU A 85 -2.79 5.22 -13.79
C GLU A 85 -2.71 6.73 -13.62
N GLU A 86 -1.63 7.31 -14.11
CA GLU A 86 -1.45 8.75 -14.17
C GLU A 86 -1.12 9.13 -15.61
N ASP A 87 -1.88 10.07 -16.17
CA ASP A 87 -1.66 10.56 -17.53
C ASP A 87 -0.51 11.57 -17.49
N ILE A 88 0.64 11.23 -18.08
CA ILE A 88 1.89 12.02 -17.98
C ILE A 88 1.84 13.31 -18.83
N ARG A 89 0.66 13.85 -19.13
CA ARG A 89 0.54 15.05 -19.98
C ARG A 89 -0.23 16.16 -19.29
N LYS A 90 0.51 17.18 -18.84
CA LYS A 90 0.17 18.59 -19.11
C LYS A 90 1.24 19.67 -18.84
N ASP A 91 2.53 19.38 -18.82
CA ASP A 91 3.51 20.47 -18.61
C ASP A 91 4.97 20.19 -19.02
N ASN A 92 5.29 19.05 -19.64
CA ASN A 92 6.67 18.78 -20.09
C ASN A 92 6.71 18.44 -21.60
N PRO A 93 6.94 19.42 -22.49
CA PRO A 93 7.33 19.11 -23.87
C PRO A 93 8.74 18.51 -23.86
N LEU A 94 8.90 17.35 -24.49
CA LEU A 94 10.20 16.72 -24.78
C LEU A 94 11.12 17.66 -25.57
#